data_AF-A0A420ZC21-F1
#
_entry.id   AF-A0A420ZC21-F1
#
_cell.length_a   1.000
_cell.length_b   1.000
_cell.length_c   1.000
_cell.angle_alpha   90.00
_cell.angle_beta   90.00
_cell.angle_gamma   90.00
#
_symmetry.space_group_name_H-M   'P 1'
#
loop_
_entity.id
_entity.type
_entity.pdbx_description
1 polymer ?
#
loop_
_entity_poly.entity_id
_entity_poly.type
_entity_poly.pdbx_seq_one_letter_code
_entity_poly.pdbx_strand_id
1 'polypeptide(L)'
;MKAYCHRCEKEVEVKIEKTEKGPHYAKIVCNECGNFIKWLPKPENMKIKRIYSRNKNLIKRICEEKGYKEPFCFFCGRKKEELPPGTFLTIDHILPLKDGGKDSLENMQILCSMCHSLKNLLSVYVKEHYGKSAQEKK
;
A
#
# COMPACT_ATOMS: atom_id res chain seq x y z
N MET A 1 5.97 12.36 -24.60
CA MET A 1 5.44 11.03 -24.19
C MET A 1 4.06 10.88 -24.80
N LYS A 2 3.67 9.68 -25.22
CA LYS A 2 2.34 9.41 -25.76
C LYS A 2 1.60 8.38 -24.90
N ALA A 3 0.28 8.46 -24.84
CA ALA A 3 -0.57 7.45 -24.22
C ALA A 3 -1.95 7.45 -24.88
N TYR A 4 -2.67 6.34 -24.77
CA TYR A 4 -4.06 6.27 -25.22
C TYR A 4 -4.97 7.04 -24.25
N CYS A 5 -5.80 7.93 -24.79
CA CYS A 5 -6.79 8.66 -24.01
C CYS A 5 -8.19 8.12 -24.33
N HIS A 6 -8.83 7.46 -23.37
CA HIS A 6 -10.20 6.93 -23.52
C HIS A 6 -11.25 8.00 -23.80
N ARG A 7 -10.97 9.27 -23.48
CA ARG A 7 -11.88 10.38 -23.79
C ARG A 7 -11.73 10.91 -25.21
N CYS A 8 -10.53 10.86 -25.78
CA CYS A 8 -10.27 11.26 -27.17
C CYS A 8 -10.29 10.06 -28.14
N GLU A 9 -10.40 8.84 -27.61
CA GLU A 9 -10.37 7.55 -28.32
C GLU A 9 -9.16 7.33 -29.23
N LYS A 10 -8.06 8.04 -28.96
CA LYS A 10 -6.84 8.01 -29.77
C LYS A 10 -5.59 8.10 -28.92
N GLU A 11 -4.46 7.82 -29.55
CA GLU A 11 -3.15 8.09 -28.97
C GLU A 11 -2.90 9.61 -28.99
N VAL A 12 -2.58 10.15 -27.82
CA VAL A 12 -2.39 11.59 -27.63
C VAL A 12 -1.03 11.84 -27.01
N GLU A 13 -0.51 13.04 -27.24
CA GLU A 13 0.55 13.58 -26.39
C GLU A 13 0.02 13.81 -24.98
N VAL A 14 0.88 13.59 -24.00
CA VAL A 14 0.54 13.73 -22.59
C VAL A 14 1.48 14.69 -21.89
N LYS A 15 0.94 15.41 -20.92
CA LYS A 15 1.69 16.29 -20.02
C LYS A 15 1.68 15.74 -18.59
N ILE A 16 2.71 16.10 -17.83
CA ILE A 16 2.87 15.72 -16.43
C ILE A 16 2.51 16.94 -15.58
N GLU A 17 1.54 16.77 -14.69
CA GLU A 17 1.16 17.80 -13.72
C GLU A 17 1.57 17.33 -12.33
N LYS A 18 2.51 18.04 -11.69
CA LYS A 18 2.92 17.79 -10.31
C LYS A 18 1.76 18.13 -9.38
N THR A 19 1.56 17.32 -8.34
CA THR A 19 0.56 17.58 -7.32
C THR A 19 1.20 18.34 -6.16
N GLU A 20 0.67 19.53 -5.84
CA GLU A 20 1.16 20.36 -4.71
C GLU A 20 0.77 19.79 -3.35
N LYS A 21 -0.40 19.13 -3.28
CA LYS A 21 -0.95 18.52 -2.07
C LYS A 21 -1.55 17.15 -2.40
N GLY A 22 -1.47 16.22 -1.45
CA GLY A 22 -2.04 14.88 -1.56
C GLY A 22 -0.99 13.75 -1.60
N PRO A 23 -1.44 12.48 -1.60
CA PRO A 23 -0.56 11.32 -1.42
C PRO A 23 0.21 10.92 -2.69
N HIS A 24 -0.10 11.53 -3.83
CA HIS A 24 0.50 11.21 -5.13
C HIS A 24 1.58 12.24 -5.50
N TYR A 25 2.50 11.88 -6.41
CA TYR A 25 3.62 12.74 -6.82
C TYR A 25 3.27 13.64 -8.00
N ALA A 26 2.75 13.03 -9.06
CA ALA A 26 2.29 13.74 -10.24
C ALA A 26 1.27 12.87 -10.97
N LYS A 27 0.43 13.51 -11.79
CA LYS A 27 -0.50 12.84 -12.70
C LYS A 27 -0.06 13.05 -14.15
N ILE A 28 -0.30 12.04 -14.97
CA ILE A 28 -0.22 12.12 -16.43
C ILE A 28 -1.62 12.42 -16.93
N VAL A 29 -1.75 13.50 -17.70
CA VAL A 29 -3.02 13.94 -18.28
C VAL A 29 -2.87 14.09 -19.79
N CYS A 30 -3.99 13.92 -20.49
CA CYS A 30 -4.08 14.19 -21.92
C CYS A 30 -3.76 15.67 -22.20
N ASN A 31 -2.90 15.94 -23.18
CA ASN A 31 -2.56 17.32 -23.55
C ASN A 31 -3.70 18.03 -24.29
N GLU A 32 -4.57 17.28 -24.97
CA GLU A 32 -5.67 17.84 -25.75
C GLU A 32 -6.92 18.13 -24.90
N CYS A 33 -7.35 17.20 -24.04
CA CYS A 33 -8.62 17.30 -23.30
C CYS A 33 -8.47 17.39 -21.78
N GLY A 34 -7.24 17.33 -21.25
CA GLY A 34 -6.97 17.37 -19.81
C GLY A 34 -7.39 16.13 -19.03
N ASN A 35 -7.89 15.07 -19.69
CA ASN A 35 -8.34 13.86 -19.01
C ASN A 35 -7.19 13.18 -18.24
N PHE A 36 -7.47 12.76 -17.01
CA PHE A 36 -6.55 11.97 -16.21
C PHE A 36 -6.32 10.59 -16.84
N ILE A 37 -5.05 10.21 -17.00
CA ILE A 37 -4.67 8.92 -17.59
C ILE A 37 -4.13 7.98 -16.50
N LYS A 38 -3.10 8.42 -15.75
CA LYS A 38 -2.54 7.62 -14.65
C LYS A 38 -1.70 8.47 -13.70
N TRP A 39 -1.46 7.94 -12.51
CA TRP A 39 -0.48 8.49 -11.57
C TRP A 39 0.95 8.16 -12.01
N LEU A 40 1.84 9.15 -11.92
CA LEU A 40 3.27 8.98 -12.10
C LEU A 40 3.92 8.79 -10.71
N PRO A 41 4.69 7.72 -10.49
CA PRO A 41 5.43 7.54 -9.24
C PRO A 41 6.52 8.60 -9.10
N LYS A 42 6.99 8.82 -7.86
CA LYS A 42 8.17 9.66 -7.61
C LYS A 42 9.38 9.11 -8.40
N PRO A 43 10.29 9.98 -8.88
CA PRO A 43 11.47 9.54 -9.65
C PRO A 43 12.34 8.53 -8.88
N GLU A 44 12.46 8.71 -7.56
CA GLU A 44 13.15 7.77 -6.64
C GLU A 44 12.52 6.36 -6.67
N ASN A 45 11.21 6.27 -6.84
CA ASN A 45 10.46 5.01 -6.88
C ASN A 45 10.35 4.41 -8.28
N MET A 46 10.80 5.12 -9.31
CA MET A 46 10.69 4.70 -10.71
C MET A 46 11.64 3.53 -11.03
N LYS A 47 12.76 3.41 -10.30
CA LYS A 47 13.69 2.26 -10.34
C LYS A 47 13.21 1.08 -9.51
N ILE A 48 12.31 1.32 -8.57
CA ILE A 48 11.66 0.27 -7.79
C ILE A 48 10.55 -0.28 -8.68
N LYS A 49 10.87 -1.24 -9.58
CA LYS A 49 9.87 -2.24 -9.97
C LYS A 49 9.27 -2.68 -8.64
N ARG A 50 7.99 -2.42 -8.35
CA ARG A 50 7.34 -2.99 -7.17
C ARG A 50 7.50 -4.49 -7.33
N ILE A 51 8.52 -5.02 -6.69
CA ILE A 51 8.86 -6.43 -6.75
C ILE A 51 7.77 -7.08 -5.92
N TYR A 52 6.61 -7.36 -6.53
CA TYR A 52 5.64 -8.30 -5.97
C TYR A 52 6.32 -9.65 -5.66
N SER A 53 7.51 -9.90 -6.21
CA SER A 53 8.39 -11.03 -5.90
C SER A 53 9.32 -10.88 -4.66
N ARG A 54 9.35 -9.74 -3.94
CA ARG A 54 10.10 -9.62 -2.67
C ARG A 54 9.36 -10.25 -1.47
N ASN A 55 8.07 -10.58 -1.63
CA ASN A 55 7.21 -11.04 -0.54
C ASN A 55 7.53 -12.47 -0.05
N LYS A 56 7.93 -13.41 -0.92
CA LYS A 56 8.14 -14.81 -0.47
C LYS A 56 9.29 -14.95 0.51
N ASN A 57 10.44 -14.32 0.23
CA ASN A 57 11.61 -14.40 1.11
C ASN A 57 11.34 -13.72 2.45
N LEU A 58 10.56 -12.64 2.47
CA LEU A 58 10.31 -11.91 3.71
C LEU A 58 9.23 -12.59 4.57
N ILE A 59 8.17 -13.16 3.97
CA ILE A 59 7.22 -14.03 4.69
C ILE A 59 7.97 -15.21 5.34
N LYS A 60 8.89 -15.85 4.61
CA LYS A 60 9.70 -16.94 5.17
C LYS A 60 10.52 -16.48 6.37
N ARG A 61 11.21 -15.33 6.25
CA ARG A 61 12.00 -14.76 7.35
C ARG A 61 11.14 -14.41 8.56
N ILE A 62 9.93 -13.88 8.36
CA ILE A 62 8.99 -13.61 9.46
C ILE A 62 8.59 -14.92 10.15
N CYS A 63 8.31 -15.98 9.38
CA CYS A 63 8.02 -17.29 9.97
C CYS A 63 9.22 -17.86 10.73
N GLU A 64 10.43 -17.76 10.19
CA GLU A 64 11.66 -18.19 10.86
C GLU A 64 11.88 -17.42 12.17
N GLU A 65 11.82 -16.08 12.12
CA GLU A 65 12.00 -15.19 13.27
C GLU A 65 10.96 -15.47 14.37
N LYS A 66 9.70 -15.70 14.00
CA LYS A 66 8.59 -15.89 14.94
C LYS A 66 8.31 -17.36 15.28
N GLY A 67 9.10 -18.30 14.73
CA GLY A 67 8.94 -19.73 14.99
C GLY A 67 7.66 -20.35 14.38
N TYR A 68 7.12 -19.78 13.32
CA TYR A 68 5.92 -20.29 12.64
C TYR A 68 6.28 -21.40 11.66
N LYS A 69 5.57 -22.53 11.74
CA LYS A 69 5.74 -23.65 10.81
C LYS A 69 5.35 -23.29 9.38
N GLU A 70 4.37 -22.41 9.23
CA GLU A 70 3.81 -21.99 7.95
C GLU A 70 3.19 -20.59 8.07
N PRO A 71 3.02 -19.86 6.96
CA PRO A 71 2.46 -18.52 6.99
C PRO A 71 0.94 -18.52 7.14
N PHE A 72 0.44 -17.70 8.05
CA PHE A 72 -1.00 -17.50 8.29
C PHE A 72 -1.29 -16.03 8.58
N CYS A 73 -2.55 -15.63 8.43
CA CYS A 73 -2.99 -14.29 8.82
C CYS A 73 -3.04 -14.16 10.35
N PHE A 74 -2.31 -13.21 10.92
CA PHE A 74 -2.27 -12.98 12.36
C PHE A 74 -3.63 -12.54 12.94
N PHE A 75 -4.51 -11.95 12.13
CA PHE A 75 -5.82 -11.49 12.59
C PHE A 75 -6.91 -12.56 12.52
N CYS A 76 -6.96 -13.36 11.45
CA CYS A 76 -8.04 -14.31 11.24
C CYS A 76 -7.60 -15.79 11.29
N GLY A 77 -6.31 -16.06 11.49
CA GLY A 77 -5.76 -17.41 11.59
C GLY A 77 -5.65 -18.18 10.26
N ARG A 78 -6.31 -17.72 9.19
CA ARG A 78 -6.37 -18.44 7.91
C ARG A 78 -5.00 -18.49 7.21
N LYS A 79 -4.68 -19.67 6.71
CA LYS A 79 -3.59 -19.96 5.78
C LYS A 79 -4.00 -19.62 4.36
N LYS A 80 -3.04 -19.61 3.43
CA LYS A 80 -3.27 -19.23 2.04
C LYS A 80 -4.35 -20.08 1.36
N GLU A 81 -4.43 -21.36 1.71
CA GLU A 81 -5.35 -22.35 1.12
C GLU A 81 -6.78 -22.18 1.62
N GLU A 82 -6.96 -21.50 2.77
CA GLU A 82 -8.25 -21.23 3.41
C GLU A 82 -8.80 -19.83 3.04
N LEU A 83 -8.07 -19.08 2.23
CA LEU A 83 -8.43 -17.73 1.82
C LEU A 83 -9.46 -17.74 0.68
N PRO A 84 -10.46 -16.83 0.69
CA PRO A 84 -11.40 -16.69 -0.42
C PRO A 84 -10.70 -16.39 -1.76
N PRO A 85 -11.30 -16.76 -2.90
CA PRO A 85 -10.76 -16.43 -4.23
C PRO A 85 -10.43 -14.94 -4.36
N GLY A 86 -9.28 -14.63 -4.97
CA GLY A 86 -8.80 -13.26 -5.16
C GLY A 86 -8.15 -12.62 -3.92
N THR A 87 -8.02 -13.35 -2.81
CA THR A 87 -7.32 -12.88 -1.61
C THR A 87 -5.97 -13.57 -1.43
N PHE A 88 -5.04 -12.92 -0.73
CA PHE A 88 -3.65 -13.38 -0.58
C PHE A 88 -3.05 -12.92 0.75
N LEU A 89 -2.00 -13.61 1.21
CA LEU A 89 -1.20 -13.17 2.35
C LEU A 89 -0.24 -12.04 1.91
N THR A 90 -0.13 -11.03 2.76
CA THR A 90 0.74 -9.86 2.61
C THR A 90 1.45 -9.57 3.93
N ILE A 91 2.50 -8.76 3.85
CA ILE A 91 3.24 -8.27 5.02
C ILE A 91 2.66 -6.92 5.43
N ASP A 92 2.50 -6.74 6.74
CA ASP A 92 1.98 -5.54 7.37
C ASP A 92 2.93 -5.10 8.50
N HIS A 93 3.13 -3.80 8.63
CA HIS A 93 3.87 -3.23 9.76
C HIS A 93 2.92 -3.05 10.96
N ILE A 94 3.17 -3.72 12.08
CA ILE A 94 2.35 -3.66 13.31
C ILE A 94 2.09 -2.22 13.69
N LEU A 95 3.14 -1.43 13.94
CA LEU A 95 3.11 0.03 13.94
C LEU A 95 3.41 0.53 12.52
N PRO A 96 2.50 1.25 11.85
CA PRO A 96 2.75 1.76 10.50
C PRO A 96 3.97 2.69 10.44
N LEU A 97 4.72 2.65 9.34
CA LEU A 97 5.90 3.50 9.14
C LEU A 97 5.60 5.00 9.30
N LYS A 98 4.43 5.44 8.82
CA LYS A 98 3.96 6.83 8.96
C LYS A 98 3.74 7.28 10.41
N ASP A 99 3.62 6.33 11.33
CA ASP A 99 3.40 6.56 12.76
C ASP A 99 4.66 6.28 13.59
N GLY A 100 5.84 6.25 12.95
CA GLY A 100 7.12 5.98 13.61
C GLY A 100 7.48 4.49 13.69
N GLY A 101 6.75 3.61 13.02
CA GLY A 101 7.10 2.20 12.89
C GLY A 101 8.44 2.01 12.18
N LYS A 102 9.20 0.97 12.59
CA LYS A 102 10.45 0.58 11.94
C LYS A 102 10.19 -0.45 10.84
N ASP A 103 11.03 -0.43 9.80
CA ASP A 103 11.02 -1.45 8.75
C ASP A 103 11.87 -2.66 9.17
N SER A 104 11.44 -3.36 10.22
CA SER A 104 12.17 -4.48 10.84
C SER A 104 11.27 -5.71 11.03
N LEU A 105 11.86 -6.90 11.12
CA LEU A 105 11.10 -8.17 11.21
C LEU A 105 10.21 -8.22 12.46
N GLU A 106 10.63 -7.57 13.54
CA GLU A 106 9.89 -7.50 14.80
C GLU A 106 8.61 -6.70 14.64
N ASN A 107 8.66 -5.61 13.87
CA ASN A 107 7.51 -4.76 13.54
C ASN A 107 6.72 -5.28 12.33
N MET A 108 7.07 -6.43 11.75
CA MET A 108 6.32 -7.03 10.66
C MET A 108 5.42 -8.17 11.17
N GLN A 109 4.25 -8.29 10.55
CA GLN A 109 3.32 -9.40 10.72
C GLN A 109 2.74 -9.82 9.36
N ILE A 110 2.19 -11.03 9.29
CA ILE A 110 1.54 -11.55 8.08
C ILE A 110 0.03 -11.35 8.24
N LEU A 111 -0.61 -10.69 7.28
CA LEU A 111 -2.07 -10.53 7.22
C LEU A 111 -2.60 -10.98 5.87
N CYS A 112 -3.85 -11.43 5.78
CA CYS A 112 -4.52 -11.53 4.49
C CYS A 112 -4.89 -10.13 3.97
N SER A 113 -5.06 -9.99 2.65
CA SER A 113 -5.38 -8.72 2.00
C SER A 113 -6.66 -8.06 2.56
N MET A 114 -7.63 -8.85 3.00
CA MET A 114 -8.85 -8.35 3.66
C MET A 114 -8.57 -7.77 5.04
N CYS A 115 -7.91 -8.51 5.93
CA CYS A 115 -7.57 -8.05 7.28
C CYS A 115 -6.63 -6.83 7.23
N HIS A 116 -5.68 -6.82 6.30
CA HIS A 116 -4.81 -5.67 6.07
C HIS A 116 -5.60 -4.42 5.66
N SER A 117 -6.57 -4.57 4.76
CA SER A 117 -7.44 -3.45 4.35
C SER A 117 -8.29 -2.94 5.51
N LEU A 118 -8.86 -3.85 6.30
CA LEU A 118 -9.63 -3.52 7.51
C LEU A 118 -8.77 -2.77 8.53
N LYS A 119 -7.57 -3.26 8.83
CA LYS A 119 -6.63 -2.60 9.75
C LYS A 119 -6.33 -1.16 9.29
N ASN A 120 -6.05 -0.97 8.01
CA ASN A 120 -5.75 0.34 7.45
C ASN A 120 -6.94 1.31 7.59
N LEU A 121 -8.15 0.83 7.27
CA LEU A 121 -9.38 1.62 7.42
C LEU A 121 -9.61 2.02 8.88
N LEU A 122 -9.57 1.06 9.80
CA LEU A 122 -9.75 1.30 11.23
C LEU A 122 -8.67 2.24 11.79
N SER A 123 -7.42 2.08 11.36
CA SER A 123 -6.32 2.95 11.80
C SER A 123 -6.51 4.41 11.39
N VAL A 124 -7.08 4.65 10.20
CA VAL A 124 -7.43 6.02 9.77
C VAL A 124 -8.63 6.52 10.57
N TYR A 125 -9.71 5.75 10.62
CA TYR A 125 -10.94 6.14 11.31
C TYR A 125 -10.69 6.47 12.79
N VAL A 126 -9.97 5.62 13.51
CA VAL A 126 -9.65 5.84 14.93
C VAL A 126 -8.83 7.12 15.13
N LYS A 127 -7.88 7.44 14.24
CA LYS A 127 -7.08 8.66 14.37
C LYS A 127 -7.89 9.92 14.11
N GLU A 128 -8.68 9.92 13.04
CA GLU A 128 -9.48 11.09 12.65
C GLU A 128 -10.58 11.39 13.67
N HIS A 129 -11.17 10.35 14.29
CA HIS A 129 -12.34 10.51 15.16
C HIS A 129 -12.03 10.39 16.67
N TYR A 130 -10.94 9.71 17.06
CA TYR A 130 -10.61 9.41 18.47
C TYR A 130 -9.15 9.74 18.84
N GLY A 131 -8.32 10.19 17.88
CA GLY A 131 -6.88 10.43 18.10
C GLY A 131 -6.51 11.67 18.93
N LYS A 132 -7.48 12.45 19.40
CA LYS A 132 -7.27 13.71 20.16
C LYS A 132 -7.82 13.69 21.59
N SER A 133 -7.63 12.60 22.35
CA SER A 133 -8.07 12.54 23.76
C SER A 133 -6.96 12.25 24.77
N ALA A 134 -5.71 12.64 24.48
CA ALA A 134 -4.57 12.39 25.39
C ALA A 134 -3.64 13.60 25.65
N GLN A 135 -3.96 14.82 25.20
CA GLN A 135 -3.09 16.00 25.38
C GLN A 135 -3.69 17.16 26.19
N GLU A 136 -4.84 16.98 26.85
CA GLU A 136 -5.41 18.00 27.75
C GLU A 136 -5.44 17.49 29.20
N LYS A 137 -4.26 17.25 29.77
CA LYS A 137 -4.03 17.23 31.22
C LYS A 137 -2.64 17.81 31.50
N LYS A 138 -2.53 19.13 31.45
CA LYS A 138 -1.51 19.90 32.15
C LYS A 138 -2.14 21.19 32.66
#